data_AF-A0A017SK40-F1
#
_entry.id   AF-A0A017SK40-F1
#
_cell.length_a   1.000
_cell.length_b   1.000
_cell.length_c   1.000
_cell.angle_alpha   90.00
_cell.angle_beta   90.00
_cell.angle_gamma   90.00
#
_symmetry.space_group_name_H-M   'P 1'
#
loop_
_entity.id
_entity.type
_entity.pdbx_description
1 polymer ?
#
loop_
_entity_poly.entity_id
_entity_poly.type
_entity_poly.pdbx_seq_one_letter_code
_entity_poly.pdbx_strand_id
1 'polypeptide(L)'
;MLRGLFHNGPFYTTLALTRIPHRWSVSQQRVFSLSAPAHDKPLPPRLKISDADLTVYYLKGTGPGGQKINKTNSAVQLIHKPTGIVVKSQATRSRSQNEKIAKQLLADRVEDLEKGDQSRTAIKAERAKKKKASKLKKTRKKYRDLESKEGEHDEGDEHSEEDHTLQSEDTVTQPSPETKGR
;
A
#
# COMPACT_ATOMS: atom_id res chain seq x y z
N MET A 1 83.62 -56.66 -18.47
CA MET A 1 82.61 -57.59 -17.92
C MET A 1 81.93 -56.93 -16.73
N LEU A 2 80.59 -57.05 -16.70
CA LEU A 2 79.66 -56.86 -15.57
C LEU A 2 79.46 -55.45 -14.96
N ARG A 3 78.44 -54.80 -15.53
CA ARG A 3 77.32 -54.05 -14.93
C ARG A 3 77.36 -53.81 -13.40
N GLY A 4 77.43 -52.53 -13.05
CA GLY A 4 77.15 -51.99 -11.72
C GLY A 4 75.67 -52.06 -11.34
N LEU A 5 75.44 -52.21 -10.05
CA LEU A 5 74.21 -52.65 -9.39
C LEU A 5 73.10 -51.58 -9.32
N PHE A 6 71.86 -52.07 -9.47
CA PHE A 6 70.64 -51.77 -8.69
C PHE A 6 70.51 -50.36 -8.08
N HIS A 7 69.70 -49.47 -8.67
CA HIS A 7 68.25 -49.30 -8.45
C HIS A 7 67.81 -49.01 -7.01
N ASN A 8 67.49 -47.72 -6.83
CA ASN A 8 66.37 -47.10 -6.11
C ASN A 8 66.18 -47.36 -4.61
N GLY A 9 66.23 -46.24 -3.90
CA GLY A 9 65.86 -46.08 -2.50
C GLY A 9 64.36 -46.23 -2.22
N PRO A 10 64.00 -46.07 -0.94
CA PRO A 10 62.76 -46.56 -0.36
C PRO A 10 61.65 -45.50 -0.45
N PHE A 11 60.45 -45.85 0.03
CA PHE A 11 59.66 -45.06 0.99
C PHE A 11 58.17 -45.37 0.79
N TYR A 12 57.60 -45.90 1.87
CA TYR A 12 56.20 -46.22 2.04
C TYR A 12 55.31 -44.99 1.81
N THR A 13 54.38 -45.07 0.86
CA THR A 13 53.32 -44.08 0.68
C THR A 13 52.18 -44.32 1.67
N THR A 14 52.05 -43.46 2.67
CA THR A 14 50.90 -43.38 3.59
C THR A 14 49.86 -42.38 3.09
N LEU A 15 48.60 -42.71 3.40
CA LEU A 15 47.35 -42.02 3.09
C LEU A 15 47.30 -40.54 3.52
N ALA A 16 46.66 -39.68 2.73
CA ALA A 16 45.97 -38.49 3.23
C ALA A 16 44.76 -38.15 2.35
N LEU A 17 43.59 -38.68 2.73
CA LEU A 17 42.29 -38.30 2.19
C LEU A 17 41.93 -36.93 2.79
N THR A 18 42.15 -35.84 2.04
CA THR A 18 41.78 -34.49 2.48
C THR A 18 40.27 -34.29 2.31
N ARG A 19 39.53 -34.52 3.40
CA ARG A 19 38.13 -34.14 3.54
C ARG A 19 38.02 -32.62 3.45
N ILE A 20 37.57 -32.12 2.31
CA ILE A 20 37.28 -30.69 2.08
C ILE A 20 36.30 -30.24 3.17
N PRO A 21 36.66 -29.29 4.06
CA PRO A 21 35.74 -28.83 5.08
C PRO A 21 34.56 -28.13 4.39
N HIS A 22 33.35 -28.54 4.77
CA HIS A 22 32.11 -27.89 4.37
C HIS A 22 32.25 -26.39 4.60
N ARG A 23 32.21 -25.62 3.51
CA ARG A 23 32.29 -24.16 3.49
C ARG A 23 31.15 -23.64 4.36
N TRP A 24 31.44 -23.33 5.64
CA TRP A 24 30.47 -22.73 6.54
C TRP A 24 29.86 -21.52 5.84
N SER A 25 28.54 -21.57 5.66
CA SER A 25 27.77 -20.42 5.20
C SER A 25 27.99 -19.34 6.24
N VAL A 26 28.84 -18.36 5.91
CA VAL A 26 29.03 -17.16 6.72
C VAL A 26 27.65 -16.53 6.81
N SER A 27 27.04 -16.62 7.99
CA SER A 27 25.77 -15.96 8.26
C SER A 27 25.99 -14.48 7.98
N GLN A 28 25.45 -13.99 6.86
CA GLN A 28 25.47 -12.56 6.58
C GLN A 28 24.61 -11.91 7.65
N GLN A 29 25.26 -11.42 8.71
CA GLN A 29 24.60 -10.62 9.70
C GLN A 29 24.05 -9.39 8.97
N ARG A 30 22.72 -9.23 8.97
CA ARG A 30 22.10 -7.99 8.47
C ARG A 30 22.62 -6.85 9.33
N VAL A 31 23.51 -6.04 8.76
CA VAL A 31 23.89 -4.77 9.36
C VAL A 31 22.65 -3.87 9.33
N PHE A 32 22.14 -3.51 10.51
CA PHE A 32 21.04 -2.55 10.61
C PHE A 32 21.54 -1.19 10.13
N SER A 33 20.88 -0.61 9.12
CA SER A 33 21.21 0.75 8.68
C SER A 33 20.76 1.74 9.76
N LEU A 34 21.70 2.48 10.35
CA LEU A 34 21.43 3.51 11.36
C LEU A 34 20.93 4.85 10.78
N SER A 35 20.53 4.88 9.50
CA SER A 35 20.03 6.11 8.88
C SER A 35 18.67 6.47 9.48
N ALA A 36 18.60 7.61 10.18
CA ALA A 36 17.36 8.13 10.70
C ALA A 36 16.37 8.38 9.56
N PRO A 37 15.08 8.01 9.70
CA PRO A 37 14.10 8.29 8.69
C PRO A 37 13.99 9.81 8.50
N ALA A 38 14.13 10.28 7.26
CA ALA A 38 13.87 11.68 6.96
C ALA A 38 12.42 12.02 7.36
N HIS A 39 12.24 12.96 8.28
CA HIS A 39 10.92 13.43 8.66
C HIS A 39 10.27 14.15 7.47
N ASP A 40 9.04 13.74 7.12
CA ASP A 40 8.24 14.39 6.08
C ASP A 40 8.11 15.89 6.42
N LYS A 41 8.58 16.78 5.54
CA LYS A 41 8.42 18.24 5.72
C LYS A 41 6.94 18.55 6.01
N PRO A 42 6.65 19.41 7.01
CA PRO A 42 5.28 19.75 7.35
C PRO A 42 4.59 20.40 6.15
N LEU A 43 3.27 20.17 6.04
CA LEU A 43 2.48 20.83 5.00
C LEU A 43 2.49 22.34 5.22
N PRO A 44 2.40 23.15 4.14
CA PRO A 44 2.31 24.60 4.27
C PRO A 44 1.12 25.00 5.17
N PRO A 45 1.25 26.13 5.90
CA PRO A 45 0.17 26.64 6.73
C PRO A 45 -1.05 26.97 5.87
N ARG A 46 -2.25 26.80 6.44
CA ARG A 46 -3.51 27.14 5.74
C ARG A 46 -3.62 28.64 5.55
N LEU A 47 -4.18 29.05 4.41
CA LEU A 47 -4.57 30.42 4.17
C LEU A 47 -5.55 30.89 5.26
N LYS A 48 -5.26 32.04 5.86
CA LYS A 48 -6.14 32.69 6.84
C LYS A 48 -7.03 33.67 6.09
N ILE A 49 -8.33 33.38 6.04
CA ILE A 49 -9.33 34.28 5.46
C ILE A 49 -9.88 35.17 6.59
N SER A 50 -10.04 36.47 6.30
CA SER A 50 -10.66 37.43 7.22
C SER A 50 -12.15 37.14 7.39
N ASP A 51 -12.67 37.23 8.62
CA ASP A 51 -14.11 37.01 8.88
C ASP A 51 -14.99 38.12 8.27
N ALA A 52 -14.45 39.30 7.94
CA ALA A 52 -15.19 40.40 7.32
C ALA A 52 -15.65 40.11 5.87
N ASP A 53 -14.85 39.32 5.16
CA ASP A 53 -15.07 38.96 3.75
C ASP A 53 -15.98 37.72 3.60
N LEU A 54 -16.40 37.14 4.73
CA LEU A 54 -17.22 35.95 4.80
C LEU A 54 -18.68 36.31 5.05
N THR A 55 -19.57 35.64 4.32
CA THR A 55 -21.01 35.64 4.62
C THR A 55 -21.43 34.23 5.00
N VAL A 56 -22.03 34.08 6.18
CA VAL A 56 -22.43 32.79 6.75
C VAL A 56 -23.95 32.64 6.71
N TYR A 57 -24.42 31.56 6.11
CA TYR A 57 -25.83 31.17 6.11
C TYR A 57 -26.00 29.81 6.80
N TYR A 58 -27.02 29.74 7.65
CA TYR A 58 -27.40 28.51 8.34
C TYR A 58 -28.68 27.96 7.72
N LEU A 59 -28.58 26.74 7.21
CA LEU A 59 -29.63 26.06 6.47
C LEU A 59 -30.05 24.78 7.19
N LYS A 60 -31.26 24.31 6.88
CA LYS A 60 -31.67 22.95 7.21
C LYS A 60 -30.92 21.96 6.34
N GLY A 61 -30.66 20.78 6.89
CA GLY A 61 -30.02 19.73 6.12
C GLY A 61 -30.96 19.20 5.04
N THR A 62 -30.40 18.72 3.94
CA THR A 62 -31.14 18.13 2.82
C THR A 62 -30.90 16.62 2.74
N GLY A 63 -31.89 15.87 2.26
CA GLY A 63 -31.80 14.43 1.98
C GLY A 63 -32.69 13.55 2.88
N PRO A 64 -32.73 12.23 2.61
CA PRO A 64 -33.42 11.26 3.46
C PRO A 64 -32.70 11.17 4.81
N GLY A 65 -33.10 12.05 5.72
CA GLY A 65 -32.51 12.21 7.03
C GLY A 65 -33.54 12.00 8.13
N GLY A 66 -33.05 11.69 9.34
CA GLY A 66 -33.88 11.63 10.52
C GLY A 66 -34.40 13.00 10.95
N GLN A 67 -35.22 13.00 12.00
CA GLN A 67 -35.83 14.20 12.58
C GLN A 67 -34.82 15.35 12.81
N LYS A 68 -33.59 15.02 13.20
CA LYS A 68 -32.55 16.02 13.49
C LYS A 68 -32.15 16.85 12.28
N ILE A 69 -32.02 16.22 11.11
CA ILE A 69 -31.58 16.85 9.85
C ILE A 69 -32.63 17.86 9.36
N ASN A 70 -33.91 17.50 9.45
CA ASN A 70 -35.02 18.29 8.93
C ASN A 70 -35.45 19.43 9.87
N LYS A 71 -35.22 19.29 11.19
CA LYS A 71 -35.62 20.29 12.18
C LYS A 71 -34.53 21.31 12.50
N THR A 72 -33.26 20.91 12.49
CA THR A 72 -32.16 21.77 12.97
C THR A 72 -31.45 22.47 11.82
N ASN A 73 -31.14 23.76 11.98
CA ASN A 73 -30.33 24.54 11.04
C ASN A 73 -28.83 24.25 11.25
N SER A 74 -28.42 22.99 11.06
CA SER A 74 -27.04 22.55 11.28
C SER A 74 -26.17 22.64 10.04
N ALA A 75 -26.75 22.70 8.84
CA ALA A 75 -25.99 22.85 7.60
C ALA A 75 -25.49 24.29 7.45
N VAL A 76 -24.26 24.45 6.97
CA VAL A 76 -23.62 25.77 6.85
C VAL A 76 -23.27 26.01 5.38
N GLN A 77 -23.64 27.18 4.87
CA GLN A 77 -23.19 27.70 3.59
C GLN A 77 -22.33 28.94 3.85
N LEU A 78 -21.11 28.93 3.35
CA LEU A 78 -20.18 30.06 3.40
C LEU A 78 -19.99 30.62 2.00
N ILE A 79 -19.97 31.95 1.91
CA ILE A 79 -19.67 32.70 0.69
C ILE A 79 -18.48 33.60 0.97
N HIS A 80 -17.45 33.52 0.13
CA HIS A 80 -16.35 34.47 0.12
C HIS A 80 -16.68 35.60 -0.85
N LYS A 81 -16.93 36.80 -0.33
CA LYS A 81 -17.37 37.95 -1.13
C LYS A 81 -16.42 38.32 -2.29
N PRO A 82 -15.08 38.40 -2.09
CA PRO A 82 -14.20 38.88 -3.16
C PRO A 82 -13.98 37.85 -4.28
N THR A 83 -13.98 36.55 -3.98
CA THR A 83 -13.81 35.51 -5.02
C THR A 83 -15.12 34.93 -5.53
N GLY A 84 -16.26 35.21 -4.87
CA GLY A 84 -17.57 34.64 -5.20
C GLY A 84 -17.69 33.13 -4.93
N ILE A 85 -16.71 32.50 -4.28
CA ILE A 85 -16.75 31.05 -4.01
C ILE A 85 -17.78 30.74 -2.94
N VAL A 86 -18.63 29.77 -3.23
CA VAL A 86 -19.66 29.27 -2.33
C VAL A 86 -19.32 27.84 -1.92
N VAL A 87 -19.28 27.58 -0.61
CA VAL A 87 -19.05 26.25 -0.05
C VAL A 87 -20.19 25.88 0.89
N LYS A 88 -20.70 24.66 0.75
CA LYS A 88 -21.73 24.09 1.63
C LYS A 88 -21.14 22.90 2.41
N SER A 89 -21.44 22.79 3.70
CA SER A 89 -21.02 21.67 4.54
C SER A 89 -22.15 21.16 5.43
N GLN A 90 -22.38 19.84 5.37
CA GLN A 90 -23.34 19.07 6.18
C GLN A 90 -22.68 17.77 6.66
N ALA A 91 -21.49 17.86 7.26
CA ALA A 91 -20.72 16.67 7.66
C ALA A 91 -21.20 16.06 8.99
N THR A 92 -21.67 16.90 9.92
CA THR A 92 -21.98 16.49 11.29
C THR A 92 -23.30 17.09 11.79
N ARG A 93 -23.80 16.60 12.93
CA ARG A 93 -24.99 17.15 13.59
C ARG A 93 -24.76 18.53 14.24
N SER A 94 -23.50 18.96 14.40
CA SER A 94 -23.13 20.17 15.12
C SER A 94 -22.85 21.34 14.15
N ARG A 95 -23.52 22.47 14.36
CA ARG A 95 -23.35 23.69 13.56
C ARG A 95 -21.92 24.21 13.59
N SER A 96 -21.33 24.32 14.78
CA SER A 96 -19.97 24.88 14.97
C SER A 96 -18.90 24.02 14.30
N GLN A 97 -19.09 22.70 14.31
CA GLN A 97 -18.18 21.79 13.62
C GLN A 97 -18.33 21.91 12.10
N ASN A 98 -19.55 22.00 11.59
CA ASN A 98 -19.79 22.24 10.16
C ASN A 98 -19.25 23.60 9.70
N GLU A 99 -19.32 24.64 10.55
CA GLU A 99 -18.74 25.95 10.25
C GLU A 99 -17.21 25.88 10.15
N LYS A 100 -16.55 25.21 11.09
CA LYS A 100 -15.10 24.96 11.02
C LYS A 100 -14.70 24.20 9.75
N ILE A 101 -15.47 23.17 9.40
CA ILE A 101 -15.23 22.38 8.18
C ILE A 101 -15.45 23.24 6.93
N ALA A 102 -16.52 24.04 6.89
CA ALA A 102 -16.79 24.93 5.77
C ALA A 102 -15.67 25.98 5.61
N LYS A 103 -15.19 26.60 6.69
CA LYS A 103 -14.05 27.56 6.64
C LYS A 103 -12.79 26.89 6.10
N GLN A 104 -12.52 25.65 6.52
CA GLN A 104 -11.38 24.87 6.02
C GLN A 104 -11.49 24.56 4.52
N LEU A 105 -12.66 24.12 4.07
CA LEU A 105 -12.92 23.84 2.66
C LEU A 105 -12.84 25.10 1.81
N LEU A 106 -13.36 26.22 2.31
CA LEU A 106 -13.28 27.50 1.62
C LEU A 106 -11.84 27.97 1.47
N ALA A 107 -11.02 27.86 2.53
CA ALA A 107 -9.60 28.18 2.47
C ALA A 107 -8.84 27.32 1.46
N ASP A 108 -9.11 26.01 1.44
CA ASP A 108 -8.52 25.10 0.47
C ASP A 108 -8.93 25.51 -0.97
N ARG A 109 -10.22 25.83 -1.22
CA ARG A 109 -10.70 26.28 -2.55
C ARG A 109 -10.11 27.62 -3.00
N VAL A 110 -9.98 28.59 -2.10
CA VAL A 110 -9.36 29.89 -2.41
C VAL A 110 -7.87 29.68 -2.74
N GLU A 111 -7.17 28.88 -1.93
CA GLU A 111 -5.76 28.58 -2.18
C GLU A 111 -5.54 27.84 -3.50
N ASP A 112 -6.45 26.94 -3.87
CA ASP A 112 -6.43 26.24 -5.16
C ASP A 112 -6.56 27.22 -6.34
N LEU A 113 -7.39 28.27 -6.21
CA LEU A 113 -7.51 29.30 -7.25
C LEU A 113 -6.27 30.20 -7.33
N GLU A 114 -5.68 30.58 -6.20
CA GLU A 114 -4.52 31.49 -6.17
C GLU A 114 -3.22 30.81 -6.61
N LYS A 115 -3.02 29.54 -6.22
CA LYS A 115 -1.72 28.85 -6.35
C LYS A 115 -1.73 27.64 -7.27
N GLY A 116 -2.91 27.13 -7.67
CA GLY A 116 -3.04 25.98 -8.57
C GLY A 116 -2.23 24.77 -8.11
N ASP A 117 -1.16 24.43 -8.83
CA ASP A 117 -0.29 23.27 -8.56
C ASP A 117 0.55 23.39 -7.29
N GLN A 118 0.80 24.61 -6.81
CA GLN A 118 1.50 24.85 -5.54
C GLN A 118 0.52 24.89 -4.34
N SER A 119 -0.75 24.63 -4.59
CA SER A 119 -1.76 24.56 -3.52
C SER A 119 -1.46 23.43 -2.55
N ARG A 120 -1.91 23.61 -1.32
CA ARG A 120 -1.78 22.60 -0.28
C ARG A 120 -2.54 21.31 -0.62
N THR A 121 -3.64 21.41 -1.36
CA THR A 121 -4.42 20.24 -1.82
C THR A 121 -3.63 19.43 -2.85
N ALA A 122 -2.99 20.11 -3.82
CA ALA A 122 -2.13 19.48 -4.82
C ALA A 122 -0.93 18.78 -4.19
N ILE A 123 -0.23 19.44 -3.26
CA ILE A 123 0.91 18.84 -2.52
C ILE A 123 0.46 17.60 -1.72
N LYS A 124 -0.70 17.66 -1.06
CA LYS A 124 -1.27 16.51 -0.35
C LYS A 124 -1.60 15.37 -1.31
N ALA A 125 -2.21 15.68 -2.45
CA ALA A 125 -2.59 14.71 -3.47
C ALA A 125 -1.35 14.03 -4.07
N GLU A 126 -0.31 14.78 -4.39
CA GLU A 126 0.97 14.25 -4.88
C GLU A 126 1.63 13.33 -3.85
N ARG A 127 1.69 13.77 -2.58
CA ARG A 127 2.23 12.95 -1.47
C ARG A 127 1.44 11.65 -1.31
N ALA A 128 0.11 11.70 -1.41
CA ALA A 128 -0.73 10.51 -1.36
C ALA A 128 -0.49 9.57 -2.56
N LYS A 129 -0.33 10.11 -3.78
CA LYS A 129 0.01 9.34 -4.99
C LYS A 129 1.35 8.61 -4.82
N LYS A 130 2.40 9.31 -4.35
CA LYS A 130 3.72 8.71 -4.07
C LYS A 130 3.63 7.57 -3.07
N LYS A 131 2.92 7.77 -1.94
CA LYS A 131 2.71 6.73 -0.92
C LYS A 131 1.98 5.50 -1.48
N LYS A 132 0.94 5.71 -2.30
CA LYS A 132 0.22 4.62 -2.99
C LYS A 132 1.12 3.85 -3.95
N ALA A 133 1.91 4.56 -4.78
CA ALA A 133 2.85 3.93 -5.71
C ALA A 133 3.92 3.09 -4.99
N SER A 134 4.50 3.61 -3.90
CA SER A 134 5.46 2.85 -3.08
C SER A 134 4.82 1.61 -2.45
N LYS A 135 3.58 1.72 -1.95
CA LYS A 135 2.84 0.57 -1.40
C LYS A 135 2.61 -0.48 -2.48
N LEU A 136 2.14 -0.07 -3.66
CA LEU A 136 1.87 -0.96 -4.79
C LEU A 136 3.13 -1.71 -5.26
N LYS A 137 4.27 -1.00 -5.34
CA LYS A 137 5.56 -1.62 -5.70
C LYS A 137 5.97 -2.70 -4.69
N LYS A 138 5.81 -2.42 -3.39
CA LYS A 138 6.12 -3.38 -2.31
C LYS A 138 5.20 -4.60 -2.36
N THR A 139 3.89 -4.40 -2.52
CA THR A 139 2.95 -5.51 -2.66
C THR A 139 3.25 -6.35 -3.90
N ARG A 140 3.47 -5.72 -5.06
CA ARG A 140 3.82 -6.44 -6.30
C ARG A 140 5.08 -7.30 -6.14
N LYS A 141 6.12 -6.74 -5.53
CA LYS A 141 7.35 -7.50 -5.23
C LYS A 141 7.05 -8.69 -4.32
N LYS A 142 6.29 -8.49 -3.24
CA LYS A 142 5.93 -9.57 -2.30
C LYS A 142 5.24 -10.73 -3.01
N TYR A 143 4.23 -10.46 -3.83
CA TYR A 143 3.49 -11.52 -4.52
C TYR A 143 4.34 -12.24 -5.56
N ARG A 144 5.15 -11.52 -6.33
CA ARG A 144 6.10 -12.13 -7.26
C ARG A 144 7.11 -13.05 -6.55
N ASP A 145 7.65 -12.60 -5.41
CA ASP A 145 8.63 -13.38 -4.65
C ASP A 145 7.98 -14.60 -3.93
N LEU A 146 6.65 -14.67 -3.82
CA LEU A 146 5.90 -15.84 -3.32
C LEU A 146 5.66 -16.84 -4.45
N GLU A 147 5.19 -16.36 -5.61
CA GLU A 147 4.97 -17.16 -6.82
C GLU A 147 6.26 -17.88 -7.27
N SER A 148 7.41 -17.20 -7.24
CA SER A 148 8.70 -17.84 -7.55
C SER A 148 9.09 -18.94 -6.56
N LYS A 149 8.68 -18.84 -5.29
CA LYS A 149 8.96 -19.88 -4.28
C LYS A 149 8.00 -21.07 -4.37
N GLU A 150 6.76 -20.81 -4.78
CA GLU A 150 5.77 -21.86 -5.05
C GLU A 150 6.21 -22.69 -6.27
N GLY A 151 6.70 -22.05 -7.33
CA GLY A 151 7.27 -22.76 -8.49
C GLY A 151 8.54 -23.55 -8.21
N GLU A 152 9.39 -23.12 -7.26
CA GLU A 152 10.57 -23.89 -6.83
C GLU A 152 10.22 -25.12 -5.97
N HIS A 153 9.01 -25.16 -5.39
CA HIS A 153 8.53 -26.29 -4.59
C HIS A 153 7.74 -27.33 -5.39
N ASP A 154 7.37 -27.04 -6.64
CA ASP A 154 6.56 -27.90 -7.51
C ASP A 154 7.41 -28.75 -8.50
N GLU A 155 8.69 -28.42 -8.71
CA GLU A 155 9.59 -29.18 -9.62
C GLU A 155 10.36 -30.33 -8.93
N GLY A 156 9.83 -30.90 -7.85
CA GLY A 156 10.56 -31.85 -7.00
C GLY A 156 9.75 -33.04 -6.47
N ASP A 157 8.60 -33.37 -7.04
CA ASP A 157 7.83 -34.56 -6.66
C ASP A 157 7.31 -35.31 -7.91
N GLU A 158 8.23 -35.89 -8.68
CA GLU A 158 7.92 -37.10 -9.46
C GLU A 158 7.82 -38.26 -8.47
N HIS A 159 6.63 -38.51 -7.92
CA HIS A 159 6.30 -39.80 -7.35
C HIS A 159 5.44 -40.59 -8.34
N SER A 160 6.01 -41.73 -8.72
CA SER A 160 5.52 -42.81 -9.56
C SER A 160 4.03 -43.09 -9.48
N GLU A 161 3.46 -43.36 -10.66
CA GLU A 161 2.15 -43.94 -10.86
C GLU A 161 1.97 -45.23 -10.05
N GLU A 162 0.94 -45.27 -9.20
CA GLU A 162 0.24 -46.51 -8.87
C GLU A 162 -1.25 -46.32 -9.16
N ASP A 163 -1.74 -47.20 -10.04
CA ASP A 163 -3.10 -47.35 -10.52
C ASP A 163 -4.07 -47.67 -9.38
N HIS A 164 -5.06 -46.80 -9.18
CA HIS A 164 -6.31 -47.19 -8.54
C HIS A 164 -7.49 -46.78 -9.41
N THR A 165 -7.77 -47.63 -10.38
CA THR A 165 -9.06 -47.76 -11.06
C THR A 165 -10.20 -47.88 -10.04
N LEU A 166 -11.05 -46.86 -9.92
CA LEU A 166 -12.43 -47.00 -9.44
C LEU A 166 -13.37 -46.05 -10.18
N GLN A 167 -14.35 -46.66 -10.84
CA GLN A 167 -15.47 -46.06 -11.57
C GLN A 167 -16.40 -45.32 -10.61
N SER A 168 -16.94 -44.15 -10.99
CA SER A 168 -18.40 -43.89 -11.02
C SER A 168 -18.77 -42.41 -11.30
N GLU A 169 -19.51 -42.26 -12.40
CA GLU A 169 -20.79 -41.53 -12.53
C GLU A 169 -20.80 -39.98 -12.58
N ASP A 170 -20.98 -39.50 -13.82
CA ASP A 170 -21.35 -38.15 -14.20
C ASP A 170 -22.65 -37.69 -13.52
N THR A 171 -22.58 -36.69 -12.63
CA THR A 171 -23.75 -35.90 -12.25
C THR A 171 -23.58 -34.47 -12.72
N VAL A 172 -24.09 -34.19 -13.93
CA VAL A 172 -24.25 -32.83 -14.47
C VAL A 172 -25.21 -32.05 -13.57
N THR A 173 -24.68 -31.15 -12.74
CA THR A 173 -25.50 -30.16 -12.04
C THR A 173 -25.42 -28.84 -12.80
N GLN A 174 -26.47 -28.52 -13.55
CA GLN A 174 -26.62 -27.20 -14.17
C GLN A 174 -27.03 -26.15 -13.12
N PRO A 175 -26.43 -24.96 -13.11
CA PRO A 175 -26.92 -23.86 -12.28
C PRO A 175 -28.17 -23.22 -12.90
N SER A 176 -29.30 -23.35 -12.21
CA SER A 176 -30.53 -22.61 -12.50
C SER A 176 -30.34 -21.09 -12.29
N PRO A 177 -30.92 -20.23 -13.16
CA PRO A 177 -30.77 -18.78 -13.06
C PRO A 177 -31.68 -18.15 -12.00
N GLU A 178 -31.09 -17.23 -11.22
CA GLU A 178 -31.77 -16.43 -10.20
C GLU A 178 -32.84 -15.51 -10.82
N THR A 179 -34.03 -15.52 -10.23
CA THR A 179 -35.14 -14.62 -10.58
C THR A 179 -34.98 -13.26 -9.88
N LYS A 180 -34.97 -12.19 -10.68
CA LYS A 180 -35.06 -10.80 -10.19
C LYS A 180 -36.45 -10.54 -9.64
N GLY A 181 -36.54 -10.37 -8.32
CA GLY A 181 -37.71 -9.83 -7.63
C GLY A 181 -37.78 -8.30 -7.75
N ARG A 182 -39.02 -7.83 -7.93
CA ARG A 182 -39.51 -6.49 -8.25
C ARG A 182 -39.39 -5.48 -7.11
#